data_AF-A0A8S9VWS0-F1
#
_entry.id   AF-A0A8S9VWS0-F1
#
_cell.length_a   1.000
_cell.length_b   1.000
_cell.length_c   1.000
_cell.angle_alpha   90.00
_cell.angle_beta   90.00
_cell.angle_gamma   90.00
#
_symmetry.space_group_name_H-M   'P 1'
#
loop_
_entity.id
_entity.type
_entity.pdbx_description
1 polymer ?
#
loop_
_entity_poly.entity_id
_entity_poly.type
_entity_poly.pdbx_seq_one_letter_code
_entity_poly.pdbx_strand_id
1 'polypeptide(L)' 'MTSLSIHKISTHSAGDMQQKGDLNSDGTLTPADAAIALRLMASGGWDANADVNRDSRITLLDVLMILQAAAGAITL' A
#
# COMPACT_ATOMS: atom_id res chain seq x y z
N MET A 1 -13.07 47.70 6.68
CA MET A 1 -11.82 47.07 6.19
C MET A 1 -11.72 45.71 6.86
N THR A 2 -11.96 44.68 6.06
CA THR A 2 -12.12 43.27 6.43
C THR A 2 -10.77 42.61 6.78
N SER A 3 -10.75 41.77 7.81
CA SER A 3 -9.78 40.67 7.89
C SER A 3 -10.47 39.47 8.53
N LEU A 4 -10.91 38.54 7.68
CA LEU A 4 -11.41 37.23 8.06
C LEU A 4 -10.23 36.25 7.94
N SER A 5 -9.73 35.76 9.07
CA SER A 5 -8.66 34.75 9.09
C SER A 5 -9.24 33.39 8.68
N ILE A 6 -9.21 33.13 7.38
CA ILE A 6 -9.58 31.82 6.84
C ILE A 6 -8.44 30.86 7.17
N HIS A 7 -8.78 29.81 7.93
CA HIS A 7 -7.90 28.67 8.15
C HIS A 7 -7.42 28.17 6.79
N LYS A 8 -6.11 28.01 6.67
CA LYS A 8 -5.47 27.35 5.53
C LYS A 8 -5.94 25.90 5.51
N ILE A 9 -7.09 25.66 4.87
CA ILE A 9 -7.45 24.35 4.38
C ILE A 9 -6.45 24.02 3.28
N SER A 10 -5.36 23.36 3.65
CA SER A 10 -4.56 22.62 2.68
C SER A 10 -5.42 21.47 2.18
N THR A 11 -6.35 21.76 1.28
CA THR A 11 -6.95 20.78 0.38
C THR A 11 -5.86 20.33 -0.58
N HIS A 12 -4.93 19.50 -0.09
CA HIS A 12 -4.28 18.54 -0.97
C HIS A 12 -5.29 17.41 -1.13
N SER A 13 -6.17 17.55 -2.11
CA SER A 13 -6.81 16.38 -2.72
C SER A 13 -5.70 15.65 -3.48
N ALA A 14 -4.83 14.98 -2.72
CA ALA A 14 -3.98 13.92 -3.22
C ALA A 14 -4.94 12.74 -3.37
N GLY A 15 -5.46 12.55 -4.58
CA GLY A 15 -6.06 11.27 -4.92
C GLY A 15 -5.08 10.17 -4.52
N ASP A 16 -5.58 9.21 -3.76
CA ASP A 16 -4.88 8.07 -3.21
C ASP A 16 -3.85 7.52 -4.21
N MET A 17 -2.60 7.93 -4.06
CA MET A 17 -1.51 7.12 -4.60
C MET A 17 -1.41 5.94 -3.66
N GLN A 18 -2.33 4.97 -3.80
CA GLN A 18 -2.27 3.71 -3.08
C GLN A 18 -0.85 3.16 -3.27
N GLN A 19 -0.11 3.13 -2.18
CA GLN A 19 1.25 2.63 -2.20
C GLN A 19 1.17 1.14 -2.52
N LYS A 20 1.82 0.74 -3.60
CA LYS A 20 1.88 -0.66 -4.01
C LYS A 20 2.45 -1.51 -2.86
N GLY A 21 1.76 -2.58 -2.52
CA GLY A 21 2.10 -3.44 -1.38
C GLY A 21 1.59 -2.96 -0.02
N ASP A 22 1.06 -1.75 0.14
CA ASP A 22 0.40 -1.29 1.37
C ASP A 22 -1.05 -1.81 1.38
N LEU A 23 -1.31 -2.81 2.21
CA LEU A 23 -2.58 -3.56 2.23
C LEU A 23 -3.48 -3.21 3.42
N ASN A 24 -2.96 -2.48 4.40
CA ASN A 24 -3.76 -1.92 5.48
C ASN A 24 -4.04 -0.42 5.30
N SER A 25 -3.47 0.20 4.26
CA SER A 25 -3.61 1.63 3.93
C SER A 25 -3.15 2.56 5.05
N ASP A 26 -2.12 2.17 5.80
CA ASP A 26 -1.50 3.01 6.83
C ASP A 26 -0.38 3.92 6.27
N GLY A 27 -0.09 3.81 4.98
CA GLY A 27 0.92 4.59 4.28
C GLY A 27 2.36 4.12 4.55
N THR A 28 2.55 2.97 5.18
CA THR A 28 3.86 2.41 5.51
C THR A 28 3.94 0.96 5.07
N LEU A 29 4.96 0.62 4.29
CA LEU A 29 5.20 -0.77 3.91
C LEU A 29 5.90 -1.52 5.04
N THR A 30 5.20 -2.47 5.67
CA THR A 30 5.69 -3.21 6.83
C THR A 30 5.51 -4.73 6.66
N PRO A 31 6.08 -5.57 7.56
CA PRO A 31 5.76 -7.00 7.58
C PRO A 31 4.28 -7.31 7.83
N ALA A 32 3.48 -6.36 8.34
CA ALA A 32 2.04 -6.55 8.50
C ALA A 32 1.34 -6.68 7.14
N ASP A 33 1.77 -5.91 6.13
CA ASP A 33 1.24 -6.01 4.77
C ASP A 33 1.55 -7.36 4.14
N ALA A 34 2.77 -7.87 4.32
CA ALA A 34 3.15 -9.21 3.86
C ALA A 34 2.25 -10.29 4.50
N ALA A 35 1.91 -10.16 5.78
CA ALA A 35 1.00 -11.08 6.46
C ALA A 35 -0.44 -11.01 5.91
N ILE A 36 -0.91 -9.81 5.55
CA ILE A 36 -2.21 -9.62 4.87
C ILE A 36 -2.19 -10.27 3.49
N ALA A 37 -1.13 -10.06 2.70
CA ALA A 37 -0.94 -10.67 1.38
C ALA A 37 -0.92 -12.21 1.46
N LEU A 38 -0.23 -12.77 2.48
CA LEU A 38 -0.21 -14.21 2.72
C LEU A 38 -1.59 -14.77 3.03
N ARG A 39 -2.37 -14.07 3.88
CA ARG A 39 -3.75 -14.45 4.19
C ARG A 39 -4.64 -14.38 2.94
N LEU A 40 -4.46 -13.34 2.12
CA LEU A 40 -5.21 -13.12 0.89
C LEU A 40 -4.94 -14.23 -0.14
N MET A 41 -3.68 -14.62 -0.32
CA MET A 41 -3.29 -15.77 -1.13
C MET A 41 -3.94 -17.06 -0.61
N ALA A 42 -3.86 -17.31 0.70
CA ALA A 42 -4.38 -18.55 1.30
C ALA A 42 -5.91 -18.65 1.21
N SER A 43 -6.63 -17.53 1.20
CA SER A 43 -8.08 -17.51 1.01
C SER A 43 -8.52 -17.54 -0.46
N GLY A 44 -7.59 -17.36 -1.40
CA GLY A 44 -7.90 -17.17 -2.82
C GLY A 44 -8.55 -15.81 -3.13
N GLY A 45 -8.37 -14.82 -2.25
CA GLY A 45 -8.84 -13.45 -2.46
C GLY A 45 -8.00 -12.68 -3.47
N TRP A 46 -8.45 -11.49 -3.83
CA TRP A 46 -7.80 -10.62 -4.80
C TRP A 46 -7.69 -9.17 -4.29
N ASP A 47 -6.53 -8.56 -4.51
CA ASP A 47 -6.23 -7.16 -4.27
C ASP A 47 -5.12 -6.74 -5.25
N ALA A 48 -5.33 -5.63 -5.97
CA ALA A 48 -4.37 -5.13 -6.95
C ALA A 48 -3.05 -4.65 -6.30
N ASN A 49 -3.09 -4.20 -5.05
CA ASN A 49 -1.90 -3.81 -4.31
C ASN A 49 -1.09 -5.02 -3.83
N ALA A 50 -1.71 -6.21 -3.78
CA ALA A 50 -1.04 -7.45 -3.42
C ALA A 50 -0.38 -8.15 -4.63
N ASP A 51 -0.82 -7.87 -5.87
CA ASP A 51 -0.14 -8.31 -7.11
C ASP A 51 1.00 -7.34 -7.46
N VAL A 52 2.11 -7.49 -6.73
CA VAL A 52 3.23 -6.55 -6.85
C VAL A 52 4.15 -6.88 -8.03
N ASN A 53 4.10 -8.07 -8.60
CA ASN A 53 4.84 -8.38 -9.81
C ASN A 53 4.04 -8.11 -11.11
N ARG A 54 2.73 -7.86 -11.00
CA ARG A 54 1.76 -7.61 -12.10
C ARG A 54 1.58 -8.81 -13.04
N ASP A 55 1.68 -10.02 -12.52
CA ASP A 55 1.43 -11.26 -13.29
C ASP A 55 -0.03 -11.71 -13.24
N SER A 56 -0.92 -10.89 -12.65
CA SER A 56 -2.35 -11.16 -12.46
C SER A 56 -2.62 -12.33 -11.51
N ARG A 57 -1.68 -12.65 -10.62
CA ARG A 57 -1.82 -13.64 -9.56
C ARG A 57 -1.22 -13.09 -8.28
N ILE A 58 -1.74 -13.54 -7.16
CA ILE A 58 -1.14 -13.27 -5.85
C ILE A 58 -0.49 -14.57 -5.41
N THR A 59 0.83 -14.57 -5.36
CA THR A 59 1.65 -15.74 -5.05
C THR A 59 2.64 -15.43 -3.92
N LEU A 60 3.37 -16.45 -3.47
CA LEU A 60 4.41 -16.26 -2.46
C LEU A 60 5.53 -15.33 -2.93
N LEU A 61 5.70 -15.19 -4.25
CA LEU A 61 6.63 -14.22 -4.82
C LEU A 61 6.22 -12.78 -4.45
N ASP A 62 4.94 -12.44 -4.57
CA ASP A 62 4.42 -11.12 -4.21
C ASP A 62 4.57 -10.82 -2.72
N VAL A 63 4.22 -11.80 -1.88
CA VAL A 63 4.41 -11.72 -0.42
C VAL A 63 5.88 -11.47 -0.06
N LEU A 64 6.80 -12.19 -0.71
CA LEU A 64 8.23 -12.05 -0.46
C LEU A 64 8.73 -10.67 -0.91
N MET A 65 8.26 -10.16 -2.05
CA MET A 65 8.61 -8.82 -2.54
C MET A 65 8.16 -7.75 -1.55
N ILE A 66 6.93 -7.83 -1.02
CA ILE A 66 6.43 -6.91 0.02
C ILE A 66 7.33 -6.98 1.27
N LEU A 67 7.67 -8.17 1.75
CA LEU A 67 8.52 -8.33 2.92
C LEU A 67 9.94 -7.77 2.70
N GLN A 68 10.53 -7.99 1.52
CA GLN A 68 11.84 -7.47 1.17
C GLN A 68 11.83 -5.94 1.05
N ALA A 69 10.77 -5.36 0.49
CA ALA A 69 10.62 -3.92 0.39
C ALA A 69 10.38 -3.27 1.77
N ALA A 70 9.60 -3.90 2.65
CA ALA A 70 9.45 -3.49 4.05
C ALA A 70 10.79 -3.53 4.82
N ALA A 71 11.70 -4.44 4.45
CA ALA A 71 13.06 -4.51 4.99
C ALA A 71 14.05 -3.55 4.31
N GLY A 72 13.61 -2.76 3.31
CA GLY A 72 14.46 -1.87 2.53
C GLY A 72 15.43 -2.58 1.58
N ALA A 73 15.23 -3.88 1.33
CA ALA A 73 16.09 -4.66 0.44
C ALA A 73 15.79 -4.42 -1.05
N ILE A 74 14.55 -4.07 -1.40
CA ILE A 74 14.11 -3.77 -2.76
C ILE A 74 13.10 -2.60 -2.81
N THR A 75 12.78 -2.13 -4.02
CA THR A 75 11.68 -1.19 -4.30
C THR A 75 10.61 -1.86 -5.15
N LEU A 76 9.33 -1.62 -4.87
CA LEU A 76 8.17 -2.23 -5.56
C LEU A 76 7.71 -1.46 -6.81
#